data_AF-A0A3C0S2T4-F1
#
_entry.id   AF-A0A3C0S2T4-F1
#
_cell.length_a   1.000
_cell.length_b   1.000
_cell.length_c   1.000
_cell.angle_alpha   90.00
_cell.angle_beta   90.00
_cell.angle_gamma   90.00
#
_symmetry.space_group_name_H-M   'P 1'
#
loop_
_entity.id
_entity.type
_entity.pdbx_description
1 polymer ?
#
loop_
_entity_poly.entity_id
_entity_poly.type
_entity_poly.pdbx_seq_one_letter_code
_entity_poly.pdbx_strand_id
1 'polypeptide(L)'
;MDKYFSNIFISNIKELRVSLKITEAVMDILLEKYNLVYSGTESQLNKTISLDLAKRISNLFGKDIEYFLDKDCVLVSKEAIPKELQEFLNNQLPNLTSPKDSLNKKFSLAAYVIIYLKYFNSKKSFANSDILPHLPSPLNKLTSIDWTSGLLKGLVTNTKKYKKNPNITDKRYHGEVFYTLNGPIPTEIIDKALKKVDLALFEPLIEKQKRNN
;
A
#
# COMPACT_ATOMS: atom_id res chain seq x y z
N MET A 1 -11.30 -19.60 10.27
CA MET A 1 -12.54 -19.95 9.55
C MET A 1 -12.22 -21.06 8.57
N ASP A 2 -13.13 -22.00 8.31
CA ASP A 2 -12.89 -23.05 7.31
C ASP A 2 -12.71 -22.43 5.90
N LYS A 3 -12.15 -23.21 4.97
CA LYS A 3 -11.83 -22.74 3.62
C LYS A 3 -13.08 -22.37 2.81
N TYR A 4 -14.17 -23.11 2.98
CA TYR A 4 -15.42 -22.88 2.28
C TYR A 4 -16.03 -21.52 2.65
N PHE A 5 -16.21 -21.28 3.95
CA PHE A 5 -16.73 -20.03 4.50
C PHE A 5 -15.78 -18.86 4.25
N SER A 6 -14.46 -19.08 4.28
CA SER A 6 -13.49 -18.03 3.93
C SER A 6 -13.68 -17.54 2.50
N ASN A 7 -13.91 -18.46 1.55
CA ASN A 7 -14.12 -18.09 0.14
C ASN A 7 -15.43 -17.30 -0.06
N ILE A 8 -16.53 -17.73 0.57
CA ILE A 8 -17.81 -17.01 0.49
C ILE A 8 -17.66 -15.60 1.08
N PHE A 9 -17.08 -15.51 2.27
CA PHE A 9 -16.82 -14.25 2.96
C PHE A 9 -16.01 -13.29 2.10
N ILE A 10 -14.87 -13.75 1.56
CA ILE A 10 -13.99 -12.92 0.74
C ILE A 10 -14.71 -12.43 -0.51
N SER A 11 -15.51 -13.29 -1.16
CA SER A 11 -16.27 -12.92 -2.36
C SER A 11 -17.26 -11.79 -2.07
N ASN A 12 -18.06 -11.95 -1.01
CA ASN A 12 -19.08 -10.97 -0.62
C ASN A 12 -18.45 -9.63 -0.17
N ILE A 13 -17.35 -9.68 0.60
CA ILE A 13 -16.62 -8.48 1.00
C ILE A 13 -16.01 -7.77 -0.22
N LYS A 14 -15.44 -8.53 -1.15
CA LYS A 14 -14.89 -7.95 -2.39
C LYS A 14 -15.96 -7.22 -3.19
N GLU A 15 -17.12 -7.84 -3.39
CA GLU A 15 -18.23 -7.22 -4.11
C GLU A 15 -18.72 -5.95 -3.42
N LEU A 16 -18.92 -5.98 -2.10
CA LEU A 16 -19.31 -4.80 -1.32
C LEU A 16 -18.25 -3.69 -1.37
N ARG A 17 -16.98 -4.04 -1.19
CA ARG A 17 -15.87 -3.09 -1.25
C ARG A 17 -15.83 -2.39 -2.61
N VAL A 18 -15.99 -3.15 -3.70
CA VAL A 18 -15.99 -2.64 -5.07
C VAL A 18 -17.21 -1.74 -5.33
N SER A 19 -18.40 -2.12 -4.88
CA SER A 19 -19.61 -1.30 -5.04
C SER A 19 -19.50 0.05 -4.33
N LEU A 20 -18.81 0.08 -3.18
CA LEU A 20 -18.52 1.28 -2.41
C LEU A 20 -17.26 2.04 -2.88
N LYS A 21 -16.62 1.59 -3.98
CA LYS A 21 -15.38 2.16 -4.53
C LYS A 21 -14.22 2.23 -3.52
N ILE A 22 -14.19 1.32 -2.55
CA ILE A 22 -13.11 1.16 -1.58
C ILE A 22 -12.01 0.33 -2.24
N THR A 23 -10.73 0.62 -2.02
CA THR A 23 -9.61 -0.21 -2.53
C THR A 23 -9.05 -1.12 -1.44
N GLU A 24 -8.28 -2.15 -1.77
CA GLU A 24 -7.61 -2.97 -0.74
C GLU A 24 -6.69 -2.12 0.16
N ALA A 25 -6.01 -1.13 -0.42
CA ALA A 25 -5.18 -0.19 0.34
C ALA A 25 -5.99 0.65 1.32
N VAL A 26 -7.22 1.03 0.96
CA VAL A 26 -8.13 1.72 1.88
C VAL A 26 -8.56 0.79 3.02
N MET A 27 -8.83 -0.49 2.71
CA MET A 27 -9.13 -1.48 3.76
C MET A 27 -7.96 -1.64 4.73
N ASP A 28 -6.72 -1.65 4.24
CA ASP A 28 -5.53 -1.71 5.10
C ASP A 28 -5.44 -0.51 6.04
N ILE A 29 -5.72 0.71 5.56
CA ILE A 29 -5.76 1.92 6.39
C ILE A 29 -6.84 1.80 7.49
N LEU A 30 -8.03 1.32 7.13
CA LEU A 30 -9.13 1.15 8.09
C LEU A 30 -8.84 0.09 9.16
N LEU A 31 -8.00 -0.89 8.83
CA LEU A 31 -7.63 -2.00 9.69
C LEU A 31 -6.30 -1.80 10.43
N GLU A 32 -5.53 -0.76 10.08
CA GLU A 32 -4.23 -0.44 10.68
C GLU A 32 -4.32 -0.28 12.20
N LYS A 33 -5.39 0.36 12.70
CA LYS A 33 -5.65 0.51 14.14
C LYS A 33 -5.77 -0.81 14.91
N TYR A 34 -5.95 -1.92 14.20
CA TYR A 34 -6.03 -3.27 14.76
C TYR A 34 -4.79 -4.12 14.45
N ASN A 35 -3.75 -3.56 13.82
CA ASN A 35 -2.57 -4.29 13.32
C ASN A 35 -2.94 -5.42 12.33
N LEU A 36 -3.97 -5.20 11.51
CA LEU A 36 -4.46 -6.17 10.52
C LEU A 36 -4.26 -5.64 9.11
N VAL A 37 -4.05 -6.58 8.17
CA VAL A 37 -3.84 -6.29 6.75
C VAL A 37 -4.89 -7.05 5.94
N TYR A 38 -5.55 -6.36 5.03
CA TYR A 38 -6.51 -6.89 4.07
C TYR A 38 -5.88 -7.19 2.71
N SER A 39 -4.88 -6.42 2.27
CA SER A 39 -4.28 -6.59 0.94
C SER A 39 -3.79 -8.02 0.69
N GLY A 40 -4.12 -8.53 -0.50
CA GLY A 40 -3.85 -9.91 -0.88
C GLY A 40 -4.78 -10.95 -0.28
N THR A 41 -5.79 -10.57 0.51
CA THR A 41 -6.84 -11.50 0.97
C THR A 41 -7.69 -12.00 -0.21
N GLU A 42 -7.98 -11.14 -1.18
CA GLU A 42 -8.80 -11.48 -2.36
C GLU A 42 -8.08 -12.37 -3.38
N SER A 43 -6.75 -12.27 -3.45
CA SER A 43 -5.92 -13.10 -4.33
C SER A 43 -5.61 -14.47 -3.73
N GLN A 44 -5.93 -14.67 -2.45
CA GLN A 44 -5.77 -15.92 -1.72
C GLN A 44 -7.02 -16.81 -1.75
N LEU A 45 -7.79 -16.79 -2.85
CA LEU A 45 -8.81 -17.80 -3.12
C LEU A 45 -8.17 -19.18 -2.89
N ASN A 46 -8.65 -19.91 -1.86
CA ASN A 46 -8.12 -21.16 -1.30
C ASN A 46 -7.32 -21.13 0.02
N LYS A 47 -7.16 -19.99 0.70
CA LYS A 47 -6.62 -19.95 2.07
C LYS A 47 -7.67 -19.55 3.10
N THR A 48 -7.47 -20.00 4.33
CA THR A 48 -8.32 -19.66 5.47
C THR A 48 -8.03 -18.24 5.94
N ILE A 49 -9.06 -17.43 6.15
CA ILE A 49 -8.91 -16.14 6.84
C ILE A 49 -8.99 -16.34 8.36
N SER A 50 -8.27 -15.50 9.10
CA SER A 50 -8.40 -15.48 10.55
C SER A 50 -9.79 -14.96 10.95
N LEU A 51 -10.35 -15.51 12.02
CA LEU A 51 -11.67 -15.08 12.50
C LEU A 51 -11.64 -13.62 12.98
N ASP A 52 -10.50 -13.18 13.53
CA ASP A 52 -10.32 -11.78 13.95
C ASP A 52 -10.34 -10.83 12.75
N LEU A 53 -9.63 -11.16 11.66
CA LEU A 53 -9.68 -10.36 10.43
C LEU A 53 -11.11 -10.28 9.87
N ALA A 54 -11.80 -11.43 9.77
CA ALA A 54 -13.19 -11.47 9.33
C ALA A 54 -14.08 -10.57 10.20
N LYS A 55 -13.97 -10.68 11.52
CA LYS A 55 -14.74 -9.88 12.48
C LYS A 55 -14.51 -8.39 12.29
N ARG A 56 -13.25 -7.96 12.15
CA ARG A 56 -12.93 -6.53 11.99
C ARG A 56 -13.44 -5.99 10.67
N ILE A 57 -13.32 -6.75 9.59
CA ILE A 57 -13.88 -6.38 8.28
C ILE A 57 -15.40 -6.23 8.36
N SER A 58 -16.11 -7.21 8.95
CA SER A 58 -17.56 -7.14 9.06
C SER A 58 -18.02 -5.91 9.86
N ASN A 59 -17.34 -5.63 10.97
CA ASN A 59 -17.61 -4.46 11.79
C ASN A 59 -17.40 -3.13 11.05
N LEU A 60 -16.43 -3.04 10.12
CA LEU A 60 -16.26 -1.84 9.29
C LEU A 60 -17.54 -1.51 8.52
N PHE A 61 -18.25 -2.53 8.05
CA PHE A 61 -19.50 -2.41 7.32
C PHE A 61 -20.75 -2.46 8.21
N GLY A 62 -20.58 -2.48 9.54
CA GLY A 62 -21.68 -2.48 10.50
C GLY A 62 -22.51 -3.77 10.49
N LYS A 63 -21.90 -4.90 10.15
CA LYS A 63 -22.54 -6.22 10.09
C LYS A 63 -21.71 -7.25 10.84
N ASP A 64 -22.33 -8.36 11.20
CA ASP A 64 -21.64 -9.52 11.75
C ASP A 64 -21.04 -10.39 10.64
N ILE A 65 -20.21 -11.36 11.03
CA ILE A 65 -19.53 -12.25 10.07
C ILE A 65 -20.55 -13.07 9.29
N GLU A 66 -21.56 -13.58 10.00
CA GLU A 66 -22.64 -14.45 9.50
C GLU A 66 -23.36 -13.81 8.32
N TYR A 67 -23.53 -12.49 8.33
CA TYR A 67 -24.13 -11.74 7.23
C TYR A 67 -23.40 -11.98 5.90
N PHE A 68 -22.06 -12.00 5.94
CA PHE A 68 -21.22 -12.18 4.77
C PHE A 68 -20.93 -13.66 4.45
N LEU A 69 -21.41 -14.59 5.27
CA LEU A 69 -21.34 -16.02 4.99
C LEU A 69 -22.57 -16.54 4.23
N ASP A 70 -23.60 -15.71 4.08
CA ASP A 70 -24.76 -16.03 3.26
C ASP A 70 -24.41 -15.96 1.76
N LYS A 71 -24.87 -16.95 0.99
CA LYS A 71 -24.71 -16.97 -0.46
C LYS A 71 -25.60 -15.94 -1.16
N ASP A 72 -26.71 -15.59 -0.52
CA ASP A 72 -27.67 -14.59 -1.01
C ASP A 72 -27.42 -13.22 -0.35
N CYS A 73 -26.19 -12.98 0.13
CA CYS A 73 -25.80 -11.76 0.82
C CYS A 73 -26.12 -10.51 -0.04
N VAL A 74 -27.04 -9.69 0.46
CA VAL A 74 -27.37 -8.40 -0.18
C VAL A 74 -26.28 -7.38 0.14
N LEU A 75 -25.81 -6.66 -0.88
CA LEU A 75 -24.81 -5.61 -0.67
C LEU A 75 -25.39 -4.46 0.17
N VAL A 76 -24.64 -4.06 1.20
CA VAL A 76 -24.99 -2.92 2.06
C VAL A 76 -24.83 -1.62 1.26
N SER A 77 -25.83 -0.74 1.29
CA SER A 77 -25.74 0.56 0.62
C SER A 77 -24.82 1.51 1.38
N LYS A 78 -24.37 2.59 0.72
CA LYS A 78 -23.49 3.59 1.34
C LYS A 78 -24.16 4.30 2.52
N GLU A 79 -25.47 4.43 2.52
CA GLU A 79 -26.26 5.06 3.58
C GLU A 79 -26.42 4.14 4.80
N ALA A 80 -26.28 2.83 4.59
CA ALA A 80 -26.49 1.79 5.60
C ALA A 80 -25.19 1.33 6.31
N ILE A 81 -24.01 1.72 5.83
CA ILE A 81 -22.74 1.49 6.53
C ILE A 81 -22.57 2.45 7.72
N PRO A 82 -21.69 2.17 8.70
CA PRO A 82 -21.45 3.04 9.85
C PRO A 82 -21.07 4.47 9.45
N LYS A 83 -21.55 5.48 10.21
CA LYS A 83 -21.29 6.91 9.94
C LYS A 83 -19.81 7.23 9.83
N GLU A 84 -18.98 6.66 10.69
CA GLU A 84 -17.52 6.83 10.66
C GLU A 84 -16.93 6.42 9.30
N LEU A 85 -17.40 5.29 8.74
CA LEU A 85 -16.99 4.86 7.42
C LEU A 85 -17.58 5.78 6.34
N GLN A 86 -18.84 6.21 6.44
CA GLN A 86 -19.41 7.18 5.49
C GLN A 86 -18.62 8.48 5.43
N GLU A 87 -18.26 9.05 6.59
CA GLU A 87 -17.47 10.26 6.72
C GLU A 87 -16.06 10.07 6.18
N PHE A 88 -15.40 8.96 6.54
CA PHE A 88 -14.09 8.60 5.99
C PHE A 88 -14.15 8.53 4.46
N LEU A 89 -15.17 7.87 3.92
CA LEU A 89 -15.38 7.74 2.49
C LEU A 89 -15.64 9.12 1.86
N ASN A 90 -16.52 9.95 2.41
CA ASN A 90 -16.83 11.27 1.84
C ASN A 90 -15.64 12.24 1.89
N ASN A 91 -14.82 12.16 2.94
CA ASN A 91 -13.69 13.08 3.15
C ASN A 91 -12.40 12.62 2.44
N GLN A 92 -12.23 11.32 2.16
CA GLN A 92 -11.03 10.77 1.54
C GLN A 92 -11.21 10.14 0.15
N LEU A 93 -12.45 9.81 -0.30
CA LEU A 93 -12.64 9.25 -1.65
C LEU A 93 -12.19 10.12 -2.82
N PRO A 94 -12.25 11.48 -2.78
CA PRO A 94 -11.75 12.27 -3.91
C PRO A 94 -10.30 11.94 -4.28
N ASN A 95 -9.52 11.40 -3.32
CA ASN A 95 -8.11 11.06 -3.48
C ASN A 95 -7.84 9.54 -3.62
N LEU A 96 -8.85 8.67 -3.46
CA LEU A 96 -8.66 7.21 -3.41
C LEU A 96 -9.64 6.39 -4.27
N THR A 97 -10.68 7.00 -4.86
CA THR A 97 -11.44 6.32 -5.92
C THR A 97 -10.59 6.25 -7.17
N SER A 98 -10.29 5.03 -7.63
CA SER A 98 -9.77 4.82 -8.98
C SER A 98 -10.74 5.43 -10.01
N PRO A 99 -10.35 6.48 -10.76
CA PRO A 99 -11.14 6.97 -11.86
C PRO A 99 -10.75 6.17 -13.09
N LYS A 100 -11.71 5.48 -13.71
CA LYS A 100 -11.49 4.95 -15.06
C LYS A 100 -11.44 6.05 -16.11
N ASP A 101 -11.93 7.27 -15.83
CA ASP A 101 -12.11 8.26 -16.90
C ASP A 101 -11.72 9.71 -16.54
N SER A 102 -10.82 9.94 -15.58
CA SER A 102 -10.25 11.28 -15.35
C SER A 102 -8.71 11.26 -15.38
N LEU A 103 -8.17 11.36 -16.59
CA LEU A 103 -6.89 11.97 -16.96
C LEU A 103 -5.70 11.93 -15.95
N ASN A 104 -4.84 10.93 -16.11
CA ASN A 104 -3.40 11.10 -16.41
C ASN A 104 -2.40 11.71 -15.40
N LYS A 105 -2.57 11.61 -14.08
CA LYS A 105 -1.41 11.64 -13.16
C LYS A 105 -1.51 10.60 -12.05
N LYS A 106 -1.15 9.36 -12.38
CA LYS A 106 -1.09 8.24 -11.42
C LYS A 106 0.20 8.38 -10.59
N PHE A 107 0.10 8.66 -9.30
CA PHE A 107 1.25 8.63 -8.38
C PHE A 107 1.86 7.23 -8.34
N SER A 108 2.99 7.02 -9.01
CA SER A 108 3.65 5.71 -9.07
C SER A 108 4.75 5.63 -8.03
N LEU A 109 4.57 4.85 -6.95
CA LEU A 109 5.61 4.64 -5.92
C LEU A 109 6.97 4.32 -6.55
N ALA A 110 7.01 3.37 -7.48
CA ALA A 110 8.22 2.99 -8.20
C ALA A 110 8.88 4.18 -8.92
N ALA A 111 8.08 5.07 -9.49
CA ALA A 111 8.60 6.24 -10.19
C ALA A 111 9.15 7.26 -9.20
N TYR A 112 8.44 7.51 -8.09
CA TYR A 112 8.92 8.39 -7.02
C TYR A 112 10.23 7.88 -6.39
N VAL A 113 10.33 6.58 -6.17
CA VAL A 113 11.56 5.92 -5.68
C VAL A 113 12.70 6.08 -6.68
N ILE A 114 12.46 5.93 -7.99
CA ILE A 114 13.51 6.13 -9.01
C ILE A 114 14.05 7.56 -9.00
N ILE A 115 13.17 8.55 -8.94
CA ILE A 115 13.59 9.96 -8.85
C ILE A 115 14.37 10.20 -7.56
N TYR A 116 13.89 9.67 -6.42
CA TYR A 116 14.61 9.77 -5.16
C TYR A 116 16.02 9.17 -5.27
N LEU A 117 16.14 7.95 -5.79
CA LEU A 117 17.40 7.25 -5.94
C LEU A 117 18.36 7.96 -6.90
N LYS A 118 17.85 8.53 -8.00
CA LYS A 118 18.68 9.22 -8.99
C LYS A 118 19.26 10.53 -8.46
N TYR A 119 18.44 11.33 -7.77
CA TYR A 119 18.80 12.71 -7.45
C TYR A 119 19.23 12.90 -6.00
N PHE A 120 18.77 12.06 -5.07
CA PHE A 120 18.89 12.28 -3.64
C PHE A 120 19.65 11.19 -2.89
N ASN A 121 19.76 9.99 -3.46
CA ASN A 121 20.48 8.91 -2.80
C ASN A 121 21.97 8.89 -3.19
N SER A 122 22.81 9.38 -2.29
CA SER A 122 24.28 9.31 -2.41
C SER A 122 24.88 8.03 -1.80
N LYS A 123 24.06 7.18 -1.16
CA LYS A 123 24.56 6.02 -0.42
C LYS A 123 24.72 4.81 -1.35
N LYS A 124 25.85 4.10 -1.21
CA LYS A 124 26.14 2.81 -1.88
C LYS A 124 25.19 1.68 -1.43
N SER A 125 24.58 1.81 -0.27
CA SER A 125 23.56 0.89 0.24
C SER A 125 22.53 1.63 1.07
N PHE A 126 21.26 1.21 0.99
CA PHE A 126 20.12 1.88 1.59
C PHE A 126 19.02 0.86 1.93
N ALA A 127 18.15 1.24 2.86
CA ALA A 127 16.97 0.47 3.23
C ALA A 127 15.68 1.24 2.86
N ASN A 128 14.52 0.62 3.05
CA ASN A 128 13.24 1.25 2.68
C ASN A 128 12.98 2.52 3.53
N SER A 129 13.38 2.49 4.80
CA SER A 129 13.32 3.58 5.76
C SER A 129 14.22 4.77 5.40
N ASP A 130 15.25 4.56 4.58
CA ASP A 130 16.07 5.64 4.02
C ASP A 130 15.36 6.38 2.88
N ILE A 131 14.29 5.82 2.30
CA ILE A 131 13.63 6.35 1.10
C ILE A 131 12.22 6.85 1.42
N LEU A 132 11.40 6.00 2.03
CA LEU A 132 9.96 6.23 2.22
C LEU A 132 9.65 7.57 2.92
N PRO A 133 10.32 7.97 4.02
CA PRO A 133 10.02 9.25 4.69
C PRO A 133 10.21 10.49 3.80
N HIS A 134 10.98 10.36 2.72
CA HIS A 134 11.25 11.44 1.78
C HIS A 134 10.29 11.47 0.59
N LEU A 135 9.38 10.51 0.46
CA LEU A 135 8.38 10.52 -0.60
C LEU A 135 7.21 11.45 -0.23
N PRO A 136 6.42 11.94 -1.19
CA PRO A 136 5.21 12.68 -0.86
C PRO A 136 4.17 11.78 -0.19
N SER A 137 3.33 12.38 0.65
CA SER A 137 2.15 11.69 1.19
C SER A 137 1.20 11.26 0.05
N PRO A 138 0.60 10.06 0.10
CA PRO A 138 0.64 9.08 1.19
C PRO A 138 1.80 8.07 1.11
N LEU A 139 2.67 8.16 0.09
CA LEU A 139 3.71 7.17 -0.17
C LEU A 139 4.73 7.07 0.97
N ASN A 140 4.95 8.17 1.72
CA ASN A 140 5.82 8.16 2.89
C ASN A 140 5.30 7.40 4.11
N LYS A 141 4.01 7.03 4.11
CA LYS A 141 3.41 6.22 5.18
C LYS A 141 3.54 4.72 4.92
N LEU A 142 4.00 4.33 3.73
CA LEU A 142 4.22 2.92 3.42
C LEU A 142 5.36 2.37 4.27
N THR A 143 5.32 1.06 4.51
CA THR A 143 6.33 0.34 5.30
C THR A 143 7.30 -0.45 4.43
N SER A 144 7.00 -0.62 3.14
CA SER A 144 7.82 -1.39 2.21
C SER A 144 7.76 -0.88 0.77
N ILE A 145 8.82 -1.17 0.01
CA ILE A 145 8.91 -0.98 -1.43
C ILE A 145 9.05 -2.37 -2.06
N ASP A 146 8.21 -2.67 -3.05
CA ASP A 146 8.37 -3.89 -3.86
C ASP A 146 9.44 -3.67 -4.94
N TRP A 147 10.61 -4.24 -4.71
CA TRP A 147 11.77 -4.17 -5.61
C TRP A 147 11.72 -5.17 -6.76
N THR A 148 10.73 -6.08 -6.78
CA THR A 148 10.66 -7.19 -7.75
C THR A 148 9.74 -6.90 -8.93
N SER A 149 9.02 -5.77 -8.91
CA SER A 149 8.01 -5.43 -9.90
C SER A 149 8.23 -4.09 -10.59
N GLY A 150 7.60 -3.95 -11.76
CA GLY A 150 7.53 -2.69 -12.50
C GLY A 150 8.89 -2.09 -12.85
N LEU A 151 9.01 -0.77 -12.68
CA LEU A 151 10.22 0.00 -13.02
C LEU A 151 11.40 -0.27 -12.07
N LEU A 152 11.16 -0.84 -10.88
CA LEU A 152 12.21 -1.14 -9.90
C LEU A 152 12.87 -2.50 -10.11
N LYS A 153 12.21 -3.39 -10.86
CA LYS A 153 12.69 -4.74 -11.12
C LYS A 153 14.08 -4.72 -11.72
N GLY A 154 15.03 -5.35 -11.03
CA GLY A 154 16.42 -5.48 -11.49
C GLY A 154 17.30 -4.25 -11.23
N LEU A 155 16.77 -3.16 -10.67
CA LEU A 155 17.58 -1.97 -10.34
C LEU A 155 18.47 -2.18 -9.11
N VAL A 156 18.05 -3.05 -8.19
CA VAL A 156 18.74 -3.27 -6.92
C VAL A 156 19.05 -4.74 -6.69
N THR A 157 20.09 -5.00 -5.91
CA THR A 157 20.40 -6.30 -5.31
C THR A 157 20.16 -6.23 -3.82
N ASN A 158 19.45 -7.24 -3.29
CA ASN A 158 19.35 -7.46 -1.85
C ASN A 158 20.72 -7.92 -1.33
N THR A 159 21.31 -7.14 -0.43
CA THR A 159 22.66 -7.40 0.09
C THR A 159 22.71 -8.53 1.14
N LYS A 160 21.56 -9.10 1.52
CA LYS A 160 21.38 -10.06 2.62
C LYS A 160 21.90 -9.54 3.97
N LYS A 161 22.14 -8.24 4.08
CA LYS A 161 22.44 -7.55 5.33
C LYS A 161 21.16 -6.97 5.88
N TYR A 162 21.01 -7.03 7.20
CA TYR A 162 19.82 -6.58 7.88
C TYR A 162 20.15 -5.61 9.01
N LYS A 163 19.36 -4.55 9.16
CA LYS A 163 19.39 -3.65 10.32
C LYS A 163 18.39 -4.14 11.34
N LYS A 164 18.86 -4.63 12.49
CA LYS A 164 17.95 -4.91 13.62
C LYS A 164 17.31 -3.60 14.06
N ASN A 165 15.98 -3.59 14.13
CA ASN A 165 15.27 -2.50 14.80
C ASN A 165 15.47 -2.70 16.30
N PRO A 166 16.12 -1.76 17.03
CA PRO A 166 16.38 -1.91 18.46
C PRO A 166 15.09 -2.01 19.29
N ASN A 167 13.95 -1.59 18.74
CA ASN A 167 12.66 -1.62 19.42
C ASN A 167 11.89 -2.95 19.20
N ILE A 168 12.41 -3.89 18.40
CA ILE A 168 11.75 -5.18 18.14
C ILE A 168 12.52 -6.30 18.85
N THR A 169 11.87 -6.88 19.87
CA THR A 169 12.40 -7.96 20.70
C THR A 169 12.17 -9.36 20.13
N ASP A 170 11.35 -9.50 19.07
CA ASP A 170 11.11 -10.80 18.42
C ASP A 170 12.37 -11.29 17.68
N LYS A 171 12.90 -12.45 18.09
CA LYS A 171 14.08 -13.09 17.51
C LYS A 171 13.90 -13.53 16.05
N ARG A 172 12.65 -13.65 15.57
CA ARG A 172 12.31 -13.98 14.17
C ARG A 172 12.31 -12.75 13.26
N TYR A 173 12.32 -11.55 13.84
CA TYR A 173 12.45 -10.33 13.06
C TYR A 173 13.90 -10.19 12.59
N HIS A 174 14.14 -10.51 11.33
CA HIS A 174 15.48 -10.48 10.74
C HIS A 174 16.05 -9.07 10.61
N GLY A 175 15.23 -8.02 10.78
CA GLY A 175 15.63 -6.63 10.58
C GLY A 175 15.24 -6.10 9.21
N GLU A 176 15.52 -4.83 8.99
CA GLU A 176 15.29 -4.16 7.72
C GLU A 176 16.37 -4.54 6.70
N VAL A 177 15.97 -4.97 5.51
CA VAL A 177 16.89 -5.38 4.44
C VAL A 177 17.59 -4.17 3.82
N PHE A 178 18.91 -4.29 3.63
CA PHE A 178 19.68 -3.36 2.83
C PHE A 178 19.74 -3.78 1.35
N TYR A 179 19.59 -2.78 0.49
CA TYR A 179 19.69 -2.88 -0.96
C TYR A 179 20.88 -2.08 -1.46
N THR A 180 21.40 -2.47 -2.63
CA THR A 180 22.41 -1.71 -3.38
C THR A 180 21.96 -1.62 -4.83
N LEU A 181 22.14 -0.46 -5.45
CA LEU A 181 21.90 -0.28 -6.88
C LEU A 181 22.87 -1.14 -7.69
N ASN A 182 22.36 -1.83 -8.72
CA ASN A 182 23.16 -2.68 -9.62
C ASN A 182 24.03 -1.88 -10.59
N GLY A 183 23.86 -0.55 -10.62
CA GLY A 183 24.56 0.37 -11.48
C GLY A 183 23.80 1.70 -11.57
N PRO A 184 24.21 2.59 -12.48
CA PRO A 184 23.43 3.78 -12.82
C PRO A 184 22.02 3.38 -13.29
N ILE A 185 21.00 4.11 -12.84
CA ILE A 185 19.62 3.89 -13.32
C ILE A 185 19.57 4.28 -14.81
N PRO A 186 19.12 3.40 -15.71
CA PRO A 186 19.01 3.69 -17.14
C PRO A 186 18.14 4.92 -17.42
N THR A 187 18.57 5.79 -18.34
CA THR A 187 17.86 7.02 -18.72
C THR A 187 16.41 6.74 -19.14
N GLU A 188 16.17 5.66 -19.90
CA GLU A 188 14.82 5.26 -20.31
C GLU A 188 13.88 4.97 -19.14
N ILE A 189 14.42 4.45 -18.02
CA ILE A 189 13.65 4.18 -16.80
C ILE A 189 13.37 5.49 -16.07
N ILE A 190 14.32 6.42 -16.06
CA ILE A 190 14.15 7.77 -15.51
C ILE A 190 13.08 8.53 -16.29
N ASP A 191 13.13 8.53 -17.62
CA ASP A 191 12.14 9.21 -18.47
C ASP A 191 10.73 8.64 -18.28
N LYS A 192 10.61 7.31 -18.15
CA LYS A 192 9.34 6.65 -17.81
C LYS A 192 8.86 7.01 -16.41
N ALA A 193 9.77 7.21 -15.45
CA ALA A 193 9.43 7.64 -14.10
C ALA A 193 8.96 9.11 -14.08
N LEU A 194 9.65 10.02 -14.77
CA LEU A 194 9.31 11.45 -14.87
C LEU A 194 7.88 11.66 -15.41
N LYS A 195 7.43 10.83 -16.35
CA LYS A 195 6.06 10.87 -16.89
C LYS A 195 4.97 10.39 -15.90
N LYS A 196 5.37 9.80 -14.77
CA LYS A 196 4.48 9.17 -13.77
C LYS A 196 4.60 9.78 -12.37
N VAL A 197 5.21 10.96 -12.28
CA VAL A 197 5.30 11.74 -11.04
C VAL A 197 4.81 13.15 -11.28
N ASP A 198 4.28 13.77 -10.24
CA ASP A 198 4.18 15.22 -10.18
C ASP A 198 5.49 15.79 -9.65
N LEU A 199 6.22 16.51 -10.52
CA LEU A 199 7.52 17.10 -10.19
C LEU A 199 7.41 18.23 -9.17
N ALA A 200 6.27 18.92 -9.08
CA ALA A 200 6.05 19.96 -8.07
C ALA A 200 6.15 19.39 -6.64
N LEU A 201 5.81 18.11 -6.46
CA LEU A 201 5.92 17.42 -5.16
C LEU A 201 7.37 17.08 -4.77
N PHE A 202 8.32 17.25 -5.69
CA PHE A 202 9.75 17.09 -5.41
C PHE A 202 10.47 18.42 -5.15
N GLU A 203 9.87 19.57 -5.46
CA GLU A 203 10.49 20.89 -5.23
C GLU A 203 11.00 21.08 -3.80
N PRO A 204 10.27 20.69 -2.73
CA PRO A 204 10.76 20.83 -1.36
C PRO A 204 12.02 19.98 -1.08
N LEU A 205 12.12 18.81 -1.72
CA LEU A 205 13.29 17.91 -1.58
C LEU A 205 14.49 18.47 -2.35
N ILE A 206 14.27 18.98 -3.57
CA ILE A 206 15.29 19.63 -4.41
C ILE A 206 15.84 20.88 -3.70
N GLU A 207 14.97 21.73 -3.16
CA GLU A 207 15.38 22.92 -2.41
C GLU A 207 16.17 22.58 -1.15
N LYS A 208 15.75 21.55 -0.40
CA LYS A 208 16.46 21.09 0.79
C LYS A 208 17.84 20.54 0.46
N GLN A 209 18.01 19.88 -0.68
CA GLN A 209 19.31 19.40 -1.15
C GLN A 209 20.23 20.55 -1.60
N LYS A 210 19.69 21.56 -2.29
CA LYS A 210 20.44 22.77 -2.69
C LYS A 210 20.92 23.61 -1.50
N ARG A 211 20.25 23.52 -0.34
CA ARG A 211 20.67 24.20 0.90
C ARG A 211 21.69 23.41 1.71
N ASN A 212 21.82 22.11 1.44
CA ASN A 212 22.71 21.18 2.16
C ASN A 212 24.00 20.83 1.39
N ASN A 213 24.15 21.34 0.17
CA ASN A 213 25.37 21.33 -0.65
C ASN A 213 25.91 22.76 -0.74
#